data_AF-A0A1V4EE52-F1
#
_entry.id   AF-A0A1V4EE52-F1
#
_cell.length_a   1.000
_cell.length_b   1.000
_cell.length_c   1.000
_cell.angle_alpha   90.00
_cell.angle_beta   90.00
_cell.angle_gamma   90.00
#
_symmetry.space_group_name_H-M   'P 1'
#
loop_
_entity.id
_entity.type
_entity.pdbx_description
1 polymer ?
#
loop_
_entity_poly.entity_id
_entity_poly.type
_entity_poly.pdbx_seq_one_letter_code
_entity_poly.pdbx_strand_id
1 'polypeptide(L)'
;MSGDGEPLALLNQVSGVVRAIGESRGPEDATRVLCEAVVPWLADAAAVYVDGAVWHRVDPDGRLPPRWAGDGIGEAALLDGHLLAVPLRAYGKPVGCALLARDARRPPFGEIHVLAAGQFAVPAALAIHHGRRDRQQDETLETLQRGMRPGDPPDLPGLEIAYRYKPAAERVGGDWYDVIPLPGSRVALVVGDVMGHGLAAAAVMGQLRTAVQTLASLDLPAEQVLHSLDEMAQRLAAQTLTTCVYCVYDPVLRRCTIASAGHLPPILLGPDGKAEVLSPPRCPPIGLGRTPFETMEIAAEDGSMLVLYTDGLVEERGQDIGLSVESLRRRLANGTSIEALSDDVLSAGRTDDVTVLAIRFRGIPSEHVAQWLLEPQPTTPSRVRGLVRRTLCSWGLTSMTPVAELLAGELVTNAVQHTQRPITIRLLRTDHLLCEVSDDDHRLPVVREPGPLDEDGRGLYLVSQLAEHWGTSRVAGGKTVWFSLTIP
;
A
#
# COMPACT_ATOMS: atom_id res chain seq x y z
N MET A 1 41.02 -60.77 -22.13
CA MET A 1 39.70 -60.49 -21.53
C MET A 1 39.90 -59.53 -20.37
N SER A 2 39.90 -58.22 -20.66
CA SER A 2 40.11 -57.16 -19.66
C SER A 2 39.41 -55.88 -20.14
N GLY A 3 38.11 -55.97 -20.43
CA GLY A 3 37.33 -54.87 -21.03
C GLY A 3 36.01 -54.52 -20.34
N ASP A 4 35.56 -55.30 -19.34
CA ASP A 4 34.19 -55.16 -18.81
C ASP A 4 34.04 -54.21 -17.61
N GLY A 5 35.13 -53.62 -17.09
CA GLY A 5 35.10 -52.79 -15.87
C GLY A 5 34.93 -51.28 -16.08
N GLU A 6 35.38 -50.76 -17.22
CA GLU A 6 35.40 -49.31 -17.53
C GLU A 6 34.00 -48.68 -17.70
N PRO A 7 33.04 -49.33 -18.41
CA PRO A 7 31.71 -48.77 -18.60
C PRO A 7 30.88 -48.70 -17.30
N LEU A 8 31.04 -49.70 -16.42
CA LEU A 8 30.34 -49.78 -15.13
C LEU A 8 30.83 -48.71 -14.14
N ALA A 9 32.14 -48.43 -14.12
CA ALA A 9 32.71 -47.37 -13.29
C ALA A 9 32.19 -45.98 -13.70
N LEU A 10 32.11 -45.72 -15.02
CA LEU A 10 31.57 -44.48 -15.56
C LEU A 10 30.09 -44.29 -15.20
N LEU A 11 29.27 -45.34 -15.36
CA LEU A 11 27.84 -45.30 -15.02
C LEU A 11 27.60 -45.00 -13.53
N ASN A 12 28.40 -45.60 -12.64
CA ASN A 12 28.31 -45.34 -11.21
C ASN A 12 28.68 -43.90 -10.85
N GLN A 13 29.71 -43.33 -11.49
CA GLN A 13 30.08 -41.93 -11.29
C GLN A 13 29.00 -40.99 -11.81
N VAL A 14 28.46 -41.21 -13.02
CA VAL A 14 27.35 -40.40 -13.58
C VAL A 14 26.15 -40.43 -12.64
N SER A 15 25.75 -41.61 -12.16
CA SER A 15 24.61 -41.75 -11.23
C SER A 15 24.84 -40.99 -9.92
N GLY A 16 26.05 -41.02 -9.37
CA GLY A 16 26.41 -40.26 -8.18
C GLY A 16 26.31 -38.75 -8.38
N VAL A 17 26.78 -38.23 -9.51
CA VAL A 17 26.70 -36.80 -9.86
C VAL A 17 25.24 -36.35 -10.06
N VAL A 18 24.45 -37.13 -10.81
CA VAL A 18 23.02 -36.83 -11.03
C VAL A 18 22.27 -36.73 -9.71
N ARG A 19 22.52 -37.67 -8.78
CA ARG A 19 21.92 -37.63 -7.45
C ARG A 19 22.34 -36.40 -6.66
N ALA A 20 23.63 -36.06 -6.64
CA ALA A 20 24.13 -34.89 -5.91
C ALA A 20 23.54 -33.56 -6.43
N ILE A 21 23.38 -33.43 -7.75
CA ILE A 21 22.71 -32.27 -8.34
C ILE A 21 21.22 -32.24 -7.97
N GLY A 22 20.55 -33.39 -7.96
CA GLY A 22 19.15 -33.51 -7.56
C GLY A 22 18.88 -33.17 -6.09
N GLU A 23 19.87 -33.34 -5.21
CA GLU A 23 19.80 -33.03 -3.76
C GLU A 23 20.26 -31.59 -3.41
N SER A 24 20.59 -30.78 -4.42
CA SER A 24 21.10 -29.41 -4.22
C SER A 24 20.03 -28.46 -3.66
N ARG A 25 20.44 -27.49 -2.83
CA ARG A 25 19.54 -26.57 -2.11
C ARG A 25 18.99 -25.40 -2.94
N GLY A 26 19.38 -25.31 -4.20
CA GLY A 26 19.03 -24.21 -5.11
C GLY A 26 19.86 -24.26 -6.39
N PRO A 27 19.58 -23.36 -7.35
CA PRO A 27 20.23 -23.40 -8.65
C PRO A 27 21.72 -23.04 -8.59
N GLU A 28 22.14 -22.15 -7.70
CA GLU A 28 23.56 -21.82 -7.49
C GLU A 28 24.34 -23.03 -6.92
N ASP A 29 23.71 -23.78 -6.01
CA ASP A 29 24.30 -25.01 -5.45
C ASP A 29 24.36 -26.13 -6.49
N ALA A 30 23.31 -26.30 -7.30
CA ALA A 30 23.26 -27.29 -8.38
C ALA A 30 24.33 -27.02 -9.46
N THR A 31 24.55 -25.76 -9.83
CA THR A 31 25.59 -25.38 -10.80
C THR A 31 27.00 -25.56 -10.25
N ARG A 32 27.19 -25.27 -8.95
CA ARG A 32 28.44 -25.56 -8.23
C ARG A 32 28.73 -27.06 -8.18
N VAL A 33 27.78 -27.87 -7.71
CA VAL A 33 27.89 -29.34 -7.64
C VAL A 33 28.18 -29.93 -9.02
N LEU A 34 27.51 -29.45 -10.08
CA LEU A 34 27.80 -29.89 -11.44
C LEU A 34 29.28 -29.64 -11.80
N CYS A 35 29.78 -28.41 -11.63
CA CYS A 35 31.15 -28.06 -12.05
C CYS A 35 32.20 -28.78 -11.20
N GLU A 36 32.01 -28.87 -9.89
CA GLU A 36 32.92 -29.55 -8.97
C GLU A 36 32.92 -31.07 -9.17
N ALA A 37 31.79 -31.67 -9.55
CA ALA A 37 31.70 -33.13 -9.73
C ALA A 37 32.28 -33.61 -11.05
N VAL A 38 32.24 -32.78 -12.11
CA VAL A 38 32.79 -33.13 -13.42
C VAL A 38 34.29 -32.82 -13.53
N VAL A 39 34.84 -31.96 -12.66
CA VAL A 39 36.28 -31.65 -12.60
C VAL A 39 36.93 -32.38 -11.41
N PRO A 40 38.06 -33.10 -11.58
CA PRO A 40 38.85 -33.26 -12.80
C PRO A 40 38.49 -34.53 -13.59
N TRP A 41 37.41 -35.23 -13.24
CA TRP A 41 37.14 -36.56 -13.78
C TRP A 41 36.75 -36.56 -15.26
N LEU A 42 35.73 -35.78 -15.63
CA LEU A 42 35.20 -35.70 -16.99
C LEU A 42 35.89 -34.60 -17.80
N ALA A 43 36.24 -33.49 -17.15
CA ALA A 43 36.85 -32.30 -17.76
C ALA A 43 37.93 -31.70 -16.84
N ASP A 44 38.78 -30.83 -17.37
CA ASP A 44 39.78 -30.07 -16.60
C ASP A 44 39.29 -28.67 -16.21
N ALA A 45 38.26 -28.17 -16.91
CA ALA A 45 37.50 -26.99 -16.54
C ALA A 45 36.02 -27.16 -16.86
N ALA A 46 35.16 -26.57 -16.03
CA ALA A 46 33.72 -26.56 -16.22
C ALA A 46 33.14 -25.19 -15.82
N ALA A 47 32.17 -24.69 -16.58
CA ALA A 47 31.42 -23.50 -16.22
C ALA A 47 29.97 -23.60 -16.69
N VAL A 48 29.05 -23.08 -15.89
CA VAL A 48 27.63 -22.94 -16.24
C VAL A 48 27.31 -21.48 -16.51
N TYR A 49 26.69 -21.25 -17.67
CA TYR A 49 26.24 -19.95 -18.16
C TYR A 49 24.72 -19.92 -18.23
N VAL A 50 24.15 -18.82 -17.80
CA VAL A 50 22.71 -18.59 -17.76
C VAL A 50 22.49 -17.12 -18.17
N ASP A 51 21.71 -16.89 -19.22
CA ASP A 51 21.61 -15.60 -19.94
C ASP A 51 22.98 -15.01 -20.32
N GLY A 52 23.90 -15.88 -20.74
CA GLY A 52 25.26 -15.53 -21.12
C GLY A 52 26.21 -15.06 -20.01
N ALA A 53 25.74 -15.01 -18.76
CA ALA A 53 26.56 -14.74 -17.58
C ALA A 53 26.98 -16.03 -16.88
N VAL A 54 28.23 -16.07 -16.38
CA VAL A 54 28.74 -17.20 -15.57
C VAL A 54 28.03 -17.21 -14.22
N TRP A 55 27.38 -18.32 -13.90
CA TRP A 55 26.80 -18.57 -12.57
C TRP A 55 27.79 -19.29 -11.67
N HIS A 56 28.49 -20.29 -12.20
CA HIS A 56 29.55 -20.98 -11.49
C HIS A 56 30.63 -21.46 -12.46
N ARG A 57 31.89 -21.51 -12.00
CA ARG A 57 33.05 -21.90 -12.81
C ARG A 57 34.14 -22.53 -11.95
N VAL A 58 34.62 -23.69 -12.39
CA VAL A 58 35.84 -24.35 -11.93
C VAL A 58 36.79 -24.39 -13.12
N ASP A 59 37.73 -23.45 -13.19
CA ASP A 59 38.64 -23.28 -14.33
C ASP A 59 39.99 -22.70 -13.87
N PRO A 60 40.91 -23.54 -13.35
CA PRO A 60 42.15 -23.07 -12.76
C PRO A 60 43.12 -22.42 -13.76
N ASP A 61 43.03 -22.78 -15.04
CA ASP A 61 43.96 -22.29 -16.09
C ASP A 61 43.29 -21.32 -17.08
N GLY A 62 42.07 -20.85 -16.80
CA GLY A 62 41.38 -19.83 -17.61
C GLY A 62 41.03 -20.28 -19.03
N ARG A 63 40.64 -21.55 -19.22
CA ARG A 63 40.28 -22.15 -20.52
C ARG A 63 38.90 -21.72 -21.02
N LEU A 64 38.03 -21.24 -20.15
CA LEU A 64 36.63 -20.94 -20.46
C LEU A 64 36.38 -19.42 -20.53
N PRO A 65 35.57 -18.95 -21.49
CA PRO A 65 35.33 -17.53 -21.68
C PRO A 65 34.56 -16.90 -20.49
N PRO A 66 34.70 -15.59 -20.23
CA PRO A 66 33.97 -14.94 -19.15
C PRO A 66 32.47 -14.76 -19.44
N ARG A 67 32.06 -14.91 -20.71
CA ARG A 67 30.67 -14.86 -21.19
C ARG A 67 30.49 -15.85 -22.32
N TRP A 68 29.27 -16.34 -22.48
CA TRP A 68 28.92 -17.27 -23.54
C TRP A 68 27.67 -16.79 -24.27
N ALA A 69 27.68 -16.78 -25.60
CA ALA A 69 26.53 -16.34 -26.42
C ALA A 69 25.86 -17.51 -27.15
N GLY A 70 26.31 -18.75 -26.94
CA GLY A 70 25.84 -19.94 -27.65
C GLY A 70 24.56 -20.55 -27.06
N ASP A 71 23.58 -19.71 -26.71
CA ASP A 71 22.29 -20.14 -26.11
C ASP A 71 21.37 -20.87 -27.11
N GLY A 72 21.75 -20.91 -28.39
CA GLY A 72 21.03 -21.58 -29.49
C GLY A 72 21.41 -23.05 -29.75
N ILE A 73 22.28 -23.65 -28.93
CA ILE A 73 22.70 -25.05 -29.09
C ILE A 73 21.56 -25.98 -28.64
N GLY A 74 21.02 -26.78 -29.56
CA GLY A 74 19.86 -27.64 -29.31
C GLY A 74 20.15 -28.95 -28.56
N GLU A 75 21.36 -29.49 -28.76
CA GLU A 75 21.87 -30.76 -28.20
C GLU A 75 23.34 -30.61 -27.80
N ALA A 76 23.86 -31.52 -26.98
CA ALA A 76 25.26 -31.47 -26.58
C ALA A 76 26.17 -31.56 -27.82
N ALA A 77 27.01 -30.53 -28.01
CA ALA A 77 27.77 -30.32 -29.23
C ALA A 77 29.26 -30.15 -28.90
N LEU A 78 30.08 -30.90 -29.63
CA LEU A 78 31.52 -30.76 -29.61
C LEU A 78 31.90 -29.52 -30.43
N LEU A 79 32.42 -28.49 -29.78
CA LEU A 79 32.83 -27.24 -30.44
C LEU A 79 34.22 -27.40 -31.07
N ASP A 80 35.10 -28.09 -30.35
CA ASP A 80 36.34 -28.68 -30.84
C ASP A 80 36.62 -29.97 -30.05
N GLY A 81 37.63 -30.76 -30.43
CA GLY A 81 37.93 -32.04 -29.77
C GLY A 81 38.10 -31.98 -28.24
N HIS A 82 38.37 -30.81 -27.67
CA HIS A 82 38.63 -30.60 -26.25
C HIS A 82 37.65 -29.61 -25.59
N LEU A 83 36.63 -29.13 -26.30
CA LEU A 83 35.60 -28.24 -25.78
C LEU A 83 34.20 -28.77 -26.11
N LEU A 84 33.46 -29.11 -25.07
CA LEU A 84 32.10 -29.64 -25.16
C LEU A 84 31.11 -28.63 -24.60
N ALA A 85 30.14 -28.24 -25.41
CA ALA A 85 29.00 -27.44 -25.00
C ALA A 85 27.78 -28.33 -24.72
N VAL A 86 27.18 -28.15 -23.56
CA VAL A 86 26.08 -28.98 -23.06
C VAL A 86 24.90 -28.06 -22.76
N PRO A 87 23.85 -28.04 -23.59
CA PRO A 87 22.70 -27.19 -23.34
C PRO A 87 21.93 -27.69 -22.12
N LEU A 88 21.56 -26.77 -21.23
CA LEU A 88 20.72 -27.04 -20.07
C LEU A 88 19.28 -26.73 -20.48
N ARG A 89 18.45 -27.77 -20.63
CA ARG A 89 17.05 -27.62 -21.08
C ARG A 89 16.09 -28.21 -20.06
N ALA A 90 15.12 -27.41 -19.65
CA ALA A 90 14.00 -27.85 -18.81
C ALA A 90 12.71 -27.78 -19.64
N TYR A 91 11.96 -28.88 -19.70
CA TYR A 91 10.72 -28.99 -20.50
C TYR A 91 10.88 -28.51 -21.96
N GLY A 92 12.02 -28.82 -22.58
CA GLY A 92 12.33 -28.44 -23.97
C GLY A 92 12.76 -26.98 -24.17
N LYS A 93 12.78 -26.13 -23.13
CA LYS A 93 13.26 -24.75 -23.22
C LYS A 93 14.71 -24.62 -22.72
N PRO A 94 15.59 -23.89 -23.42
CA PRO A 94 16.93 -23.61 -22.91
C PRO A 94 16.85 -22.71 -21.67
N VAL A 95 17.52 -23.12 -20.60
CA VAL A 95 17.68 -22.33 -19.36
C VAL A 95 19.13 -21.91 -19.11
N GLY A 96 20.08 -22.46 -19.88
CA GLY A 96 21.50 -22.13 -19.82
C GLY A 96 22.34 -23.09 -20.65
N CYS A 97 23.65 -23.02 -20.49
CA CYS A 97 24.63 -23.90 -21.14
C CYS A 97 25.78 -24.21 -20.17
N ALA A 98 26.22 -25.45 -20.10
CA ALA A 98 27.46 -25.83 -19.44
C ALA A 98 28.57 -26.02 -20.49
N LEU A 99 29.73 -25.41 -20.28
CA LEU A 99 30.92 -25.65 -21.09
C LEU A 99 31.91 -26.50 -20.30
N LEU A 100 32.42 -27.54 -20.93
CA LEU A 100 33.42 -28.45 -20.38
C LEU A 100 34.64 -28.40 -21.28
N ALA A 101 35.81 -28.10 -20.71
CA ALA A 101 37.07 -28.08 -21.44
C ALA A 101 38.05 -29.13 -20.91
N ARG A 102 38.78 -29.76 -21.83
CA ARG A 102 39.92 -30.63 -21.53
C ARG A 102 41.21 -29.96 -21.97
N ASP A 103 42.28 -30.29 -21.26
CA ASP A 103 43.64 -30.00 -21.68
C ASP A 103 43.98 -30.80 -22.95
N ALA A 104 44.78 -30.22 -23.84
CA ALA A 104 45.21 -30.88 -25.07
C ALA A 104 46.01 -32.18 -24.82
N ARG A 105 46.55 -32.36 -23.59
CA ARG A 105 47.23 -33.59 -23.16
C ARG A 105 46.28 -34.74 -22.84
N ARG A 106 44.98 -34.49 -22.66
CA ARG A 106 43.96 -35.53 -22.43
C ARG A 106 43.33 -35.97 -23.75
N PRO A 107 42.88 -37.24 -23.88
CA PRO A 107 42.12 -37.66 -25.05
C PRO A 107 40.90 -36.76 -25.28
N PRO A 108 40.56 -36.47 -26.56
CA PRO A 108 39.41 -35.63 -26.89
C PRO A 108 38.12 -36.22 -26.34
N PHE A 109 37.08 -35.38 -26.21
CA PHE A 109 35.75 -35.87 -25.91
C PHE A 109 35.27 -36.82 -27.02
N GLY A 110 34.50 -37.83 -26.62
CA GLY A 110 33.97 -38.85 -27.50
C GLY A 110 32.51 -39.10 -27.14
N GLU A 111 31.81 -39.94 -27.90
CA GLU A 111 30.35 -40.13 -27.77
C GLU A 111 29.90 -40.45 -26.35
N ILE A 112 30.64 -41.31 -25.64
CA ILE A 112 30.31 -41.68 -24.25
C ILE A 112 30.38 -40.49 -23.28
N HIS A 113 31.30 -39.53 -23.53
CA HIS A 113 31.43 -38.32 -22.74
C HIS A 113 30.29 -37.33 -23.02
N VAL A 114 29.87 -37.23 -24.29
CA VAL A 114 28.72 -36.41 -24.70
C VAL A 114 27.43 -36.95 -24.05
N LEU A 115 27.24 -38.27 -24.07
CA LEU A 115 26.11 -38.94 -23.43
C LEU A 115 26.11 -38.74 -21.91
N ALA A 116 27.26 -38.94 -21.25
CA ALA A 116 27.43 -38.68 -19.83
C ALA A 116 27.12 -37.21 -19.49
N ALA A 117 27.54 -36.28 -20.36
CA ALA A 117 27.27 -34.87 -20.18
C ALA A 117 25.79 -34.49 -20.29
N GLY A 118 25.06 -35.13 -21.20
CA GLY A 118 23.62 -35.01 -21.28
C GLY A 118 22.89 -35.48 -20.00
N GLN A 119 23.42 -36.45 -19.26
CA GLN A 119 22.75 -36.99 -18.07
C GLN A 119 22.71 -36.03 -16.89
N PHE A 120 23.79 -35.29 -16.62
CA PHE A 120 23.78 -34.27 -15.55
C PHE A 120 23.20 -32.93 -16.00
N ALA A 121 23.09 -32.68 -17.31
CA ALA A 121 22.43 -31.49 -17.84
C ALA A 121 20.96 -31.38 -17.41
N VAL A 122 20.25 -32.52 -17.33
CA VAL A 122 18.82 -32.58 -16.96
C VAL A 122 18.55 -32.10 -15.53
N PRO A 123 19.13 -32.69 -14.46
CA PRO A 123 18.88 -32.22 -13.10
C PRO A 123 19.37 -30.78 -12.86
N ALA A 124 20.49 -30.38 -13.49
CA ALA A 124 20.96 -28.99 -13.38
C ALA A 124 20.01 -28.01 -14.07
N ALA A 125 19.49 -28.36 -15.25
CA ALA A 125 18.50 -27.54 -15.94
C ALA A 125 17.18 -27.42 -15.14
N LEU A 126 16.71 -28.51 -14.53
CA LEU A 126 15.52 -28.48 -13.67
C LEU A 126 15.73 -27.61 -12.43
N ALA A 127 16.89 -27.71 -11.78
CA ALA A 127 17.23 -26.86 -10.63
C ALA A 127 17.26 -25.37 -11.00
N ILE A 128 17.90 -25.01 -12.13
CA ILE A 128 17.92 -23.63 -12.66
C ILE A 128 16.50 -23.16 -13.00
N HIS A 129 15.69 -24.01 -13.63
CA HIS A 129 14.32 -23.67 -14.01
C HIS A 129 13.43 -23.40 -12.79
N HIS A 130 13.46 -24.28 -11.78
CA HIS A 130 12.70 -24.10 -10.55
C HIS A 130 13.15 -22.86 -9.80
N GLY A 131 14.45 -22.68 -9.57
CA GLY A 131 14.93 -21.50 -8.84
C GLY A 131 14.65 -20.17 -9.55
N ARG A 132 14.61 -20.13 -10.90
CA ARG A 132 14.16 -18.95 -11.65
C ARG A 132 12.66 -18.70 -11.48
N ARG A 133 11.86 -19.76 -11.55
CA ARG A 133 10.40 -19.67 -11.38
C ARG A 133 10.07 -19.17 -9.98
N ASP A 134 10.71 -19.74 -8.96
CA ASP A 134 10.52 -19.35 -7.57
C ASP A 134 10.89 -17.88 -7.37
N ARG A 135 12.08 -17.45 -7.84
CA ARG A 135 12.51 -16.04 -7.79
C ARG A 135 11.54 -15.09 -8.50
N GLN A 136 11.02 -15.46 -9.67
CA GLN A 136 10.03 -14.63 -10.39
C GLN A 136 8.69 -14.55 -9.64
N GLN A 137 8.26 -15.65 -9.02
CA GLN A 137 7.07 -15.69 -8.18
C GLN A 137 7.25 -14.80 -6.95
N ASP A 138 8.42 -14.86 -6.31
CA ASP A 138 8.77 -14.03 -5.14
C ASP A 138 8.81 -12.54 -5.52
N GLU A 139 9.47 -12.17 -6.61
CA GLU A 139 9.51 -10.78 -7.10
C GLU A 139 8.11 -10.21 -7.43
N THR A 140 7.25 -11.04 -8.02
CA THR A 140 5.86 -10.66 -8.34
C THR A 140 5.06 -10.47 -7.05
N LEU A 141 5.20 -11.41 -6.10
CA LEU A 141 4.53 -11.34 -4.80
C LEU A 141 4.99 -10.12 -4.01
N GLU A 142 6.29 -9.84 -3.94
CA GLU A 142 6.82 -8.65 -3.29
C GLU A 142 6.33 -7.35 -3.94
N THR A 143 6.24 -7.30 -5.27
CA THR A 143 5.76 -6.11 -5.99
C THR A 143 4.29 -5.85 -5.69
N LEU A 144 3.46 -6.90 -5.68
CA LEU A 144 2.06 -6.80 -5.28
C LEU A 144 1.93 -6.39 -3.80
N GLN A 145 2.72 -6.99 -2.90
CA GLN A 145 2.76 -6.62 -1.48
C GLN A 145 3.12 -5.16 -1.27
N ARG A 146 4.17 -4.66 -1.94
CA ARG A 146 4.59 -3.25 -1.85
C ARG A 146 3.52 -2.30 -2.33
N GLY A 147 2.82 -2.63 -3.42
CA GLY A 147 1.71 -1.81 -3.94
C GLY A 147 0.44 -1.85 -3.08
N MET A 148 0.24 -2.94 -2.33
CA MET A 148 -0.94 -3.12 -1.46
C MET A 148 -0.75 -2.55 -0.04
N ARG A 149 0.49 -2.24 0.37
CA ARG A 149 0.76 -1.65 1.69
C ARG A 149 0.08 -0.28 1.84
N PRO A 150 -0.48 0.01 3.02
CA PRO A 150 -0.82 1.38 3.39
C PRO A 150 0.40 2.30 3.21
N GLY A 151 0.18 3.47 2.62
CA GLY A 151 1.24 4.47 2.47
C GLY A 151 1.45 5.23 3.77
N ASP A 152 2.47 6.07 3.79
CA ASP A 152 2.65 7.01 4.90
C ASP A 152 1.45 7.99 4.90
N PRO A 153 0.78 8.18 6.05
CA PRO A 153 -0.34 9.09 6.14
C PRO A 153 0.15 10.53 5.92
N PRO A 154 -0.68 11.39 5.28
CA PRO A 154 -0.31 12.79 5.04
C PRO A 154 -0.19 13.56 6.36
N ASP A 155 0.63 14.61 6.37
CA ASP A 155 0.61 15.61 7.43
C ASP A 155 -0.68 16.44 7.28
N LEU A 156 -1.48 16.52 8.35
CA LEU A 156 -2.82 17.12 8.29
C LEU A 156 -3.04 18.08 9.46
N PRO A 157 -3.66 19.24 9.21
CA PRO A 157 -3.86 20.23 10.27
C PRO A 157 -4.85 19.74 11.32
N GLY A 158 -4.56 20.07 12.58
CA GLY A 158 -5.45 19.78 13.70
C GLY A 158 -5.33 18.37 14.27
N LEU A 159 -4.36 17.56 13.84
CA LEU A 159 -4.06 16.26 14.44
C LEU A 159 -2.58 15.88 14.30
N GLU A 160 -2.14 14.91 15.11
CA GLU A 160 -0.86 14.21 14.94
C GLU A 160 -1.14 12.73 14.72
N ILE A 161 -0.45 12.11 13.78
CA ILE A 161 -0.67 10.70 13.42
C ILE A 161 0.53 9.88 13.86
N ALA A 162 0.26 8.75 14.50
CA ALA A 162 1.23 7.71 14.72
C ALA A 162 0.61 6.36 14.30
N TYR A 163 1.36 5.58 13.54
CA TYR A 163 0.85 4.36 12.93
C TYR A 163 1.92 3.28 12.90
N ARG A 164 1.45 2.03 12.82
CA ARG A 164 2.31 0.88 12.63
C ARG A 164 1.54 -0.17 11.84
N TYR A 165 2.16 -0.68 10.80
CA TYR A 165 1.67 -1.83 10.04
C TYR A 165 2.77 -2.88 9.95
N LYS A 166 2.49 -4.08 10.42
CA LYS A 166 3.40 -5.21 10.30
C LYS A 166 2.63 -6.43 9.78
N PRO A 167 2.97 -6.94 8.59
CA PRO A 167 2.36 -8.17 8.10
C PRO A 167 2.91 -9.39 8.86
N ALA A 168 2.09 -10.42 8.99
CA ALA A 168 2.51 -11.77 9.34
C ALA A 168 3.54 -12.28 8.30
N ALA A 169 4.58 -12.97 8.75
CA ALA A 169 5.74 -13.31 7.92
C ALA A 169 5.38 -13.96 6.55
N GLU A 170 6.16 -13.60 5.52
CA GLU A 170 6.14 -14.10 4.12
C GLU A 170 4.83 -13.92 3.33
N ARG A 171 3.78 -13.29 3.87
CA ARG A 171 2.45 -13.21 3.21
C ARG A 171 1.90 -11.78 3.17
N VAL A 172 1.03 -11.53 2.18
CA VAL A 172 0.27 -10.28 2.11
C VAL A 172 -0.86 -10.36 3.13
N GLY A 173 -1.00 -9.31 3.92
CA GLY A 173 -1.98 -9.23 4.98
C GLY A 173 -3.39 -8.85 4.54
N GLY A 174 -4.38 -9.20 5.37
CA GLY A 174 -5.79 -8.80 5.23
C GLY A 174 -6.08 -7.41 5.82
N ASP A 175 -5.19 -6.98 6.72
CA ASP A 175 -5.20 -5.71 7.41
C ASP A 175 -4.91 -4.49 6.53
N TRP A 176 -5.62 -3.38 6.78
CA TRP A 176 -5.25 -2.07 6.26
C TRP A 176 -5.64 -0.93 7.20
N TYR A 177 -4.99 0.21 7.00
CA TYR A 177 -5.46 1.50 7.52
C TYR A 177 -5.46 2.55 6.40
N ASP A 178 -6.23 3.61 6.60
CA ASP A 178 -6.20 4.79 5.74
C ASP A 178 -6.47 6.07 6.54
N VAL A 179 -5.88 7.18 6.08
CA VAL A 179 -6.12 8.52 6.61
C VAL A 179 -6.44 9.42 5.43
N ILE A 180 -7.72 9.74 5.28
CA ILE A 180 -8.27 10.36 4.08
C ILE A 180 -8.70 11.80 4.41
N PRO A 181 -8.06 12.80 3.79
CA PRO A 181 -8.50 14.20 3.93
C PRO A 181 -9.91 14.36 3.37
N LEU A 182 -10.76 15.03 4.14
CA LEU A 182 -12.14 15.36 3.77
C LEU A 182 -12.32 16.87 3.63
N PRO A 183 -13.39 17.32 2.95
CA PRO A 183 -13.71 18.75 2.86
C PRO A 183 -13.87 19.40 4.24
N GLY A 184 -13.39 20.64 4.38
CA GLY A 184 -13.47 21.37 5.64
C GLY A 184 -12.38 21.08 6.66
N SER A 185 -11.21 20.62 6.21
CA SER A 185 -10.12 20.13 7.06
C SER A 185 -10.54 18.96 7.97
N ARG A 186 -11.64 18.29 7.66
CA ARG A 186 -12.04 17.04 8.32
C ARG A 186 -11.15 15.90 7.85
N VAL A 187 -11.07 14.84 8.63
CA VAL A 187 -10.23 13.68 8.33
C VAL A 187 -10.99 12.40 8.60
N ALA A 188 -11.05 11.52 7.61
CA ALA A 188 -11.52 10.16 7.78
C ALA A 188 -10.36 9.23 8.16
N LEU A 189 -10.59 8.38 9.15
CA LEU A 189 -9.68 7.34 9.60
C LEU A 189 -10.35 6.01 9.36
N VAL A 190 -9.58 5.06 8.86
CA VAL A 190 -10.08 3.75 8.51
C VAL A 190 -9.10 2.73 9.07
N VAL A 191 -9.61 1.72 9.76
CA VAL A 191 -8.89 0.49 10.02
C VAL A 191 -9.82 -0.64 9.69
N GLY A 192 -9.32 -1.63 8.95
CA GLY A 192 -10.09 -2.81 8.68
C GLY A 192 -9.22 -4.04 8.49
N ASP A 193 -9.89 -5.17 8.55
CA ASP A 193 -9.27 -6.49 8.47
C ASP A 193 -10.19 -7.42 7.68
N VAL A 194 -9.62 -8.00 6.63
CA VAL A 194 -10.27 -8.98 5.77
C VAL A 194 -9.97 -10.39 6.30
N MET A 195 -11.02 -11.09 6.72
CA MET A 195 -10.93 -12.46 7.21
C MET A 195 -10.23 -13.38 6.21
N GLY A 196 -9.21 -14.08 6.69
CA GLY A 196 -8.38 -14.99 5.91
C GLY A 196 -6.97 -14.44 5.76
N HIS A 197 -6.14 -15.09 4.93
CA HIS A 197 -4.74 -14.69 4.78
C HIS A 197 -4.23 -14.90 3.36
N GLY A 198 -3.20 -14.16 2.98
CA GLY A 198 -2.52 -14.30 1.70
C GLY A 198 -3.21 -13.55 0.55
N LEU A 199 -2.87 -13.92 -0.68
CA LEU A 199 -3.18 -13.11 -1.87
C LEU A 199 -4.67 -12.84 -2.08
N ALA A 200 -5.55 -13.78 -1.71
CA ALA A 200 -7.00 -13.61 -1.85
C ALA A 200 -7.54 -12.52 -0.89
N ALA A 201 -7.15 -12.56 0.39
CA ALA A 201 -7.54 -11.56 1.38
C ALA A 201 -7.00 -10.18 1.00
N ALA A 202 -5.74 -10.13 0.56
CA ALA A 202 -5.12 -8.89 0.12
C ALA A 202 -5.76 -8.27 -1.14
N ALA A 203 -6.23 -9.10 -2.08
CA ALA A 203 -6.94 -8.62 -3.26
C ALA A 203 -8.30 -7.97 -2.86
N VAL A 204 -9.04 -8.59 -1.94
CA VAL A 204 -10.29 -8.03 -1.39
C VAL A 204 -9.99 -6.75 -0.61
N MET A 205 -8.97 -6.74 0.24
CA MET A 205 -8.53 -5.56 0.99
C MET A 205 -8.23 -4.39 0.05
N GLY A 206 -7.44 -4.61 -1.02
CA GLY A 206 -7.12 -3.55 -1.97
C GLY A 206 -8.35 -2.96 -2.68
N GLN A 207 -9.32 -3.81 -3.01
CA GLN A 207 -10.60 -3.38 -3.60
C GLN A 207 -11.43 -2.57 -2.60
N LEU A 208 -11.58 -3.05 -1.36
CA LEU A 208 -12.32 -2.36 -0.31
C LEU A 208 -11.67 -1.04 0.06
N ARG A 209 -10.34 -0.99 0.22
CA ARG A 209 -9.60 0.25 0.47
C ARG A 209 -9.83 1.29 -0.63
N THR A 210 -9.75 0.89 -1.90
CA THR A 210 -10.03 1.77 -3.04
C THR A 210 -11.48 2.27 -3.03
N ALA A 211 -12.43 1.40 -2.69
CA ALA A 211 -13.83 1.77 -2.54
C ALA A 211 -14.03 2.79 -1.41
N VAL A 212 -13.41 2.58 -0.24
CA VAL A 212 -13.47 3.51 0.89
C VAL A 212 -12.94 4.89 0.49
N GLN A 213 -11.78 4.98 -0.16
CA GLN A 213 -11.22 6.25 -0.62
C GLN A 213 -12.18 6.98 -1.57
N THR A 214 -12.81 6.23 -2.49
CA THR A 214 -13.79 6.79 -3.42
C THR A 214 -15.04 7.29 -2.69
N LEU A 215 -15.61 6.51 -1.78
CA LEU A 215 -16.80 6.87 -1.00
C LEU A 215 -16.54 8.05 -0.05
N ALA A 216 -15.36 8.10 0.57
CA ALA A 216 -14.92 9.21 1.41
C ALA A 216 -14.80 10.51 0.62
N SER A 217 -14.31 10.46 -0.64
CA SER A 217 -14.24 11.64 -1.51
C SER A 217 -15.61 12.24 -1.86
N LEU A 218 -16.67 11.45 -1.74
CA LEU A 218 -18.06 11.89 -1.90
C LEU A 218 -18.65 12.53 -0.64
N ASP A 219 -17.87 12.61 0.45
CA ASP A 219 -18.26 13.19 1.74
C ASP A 219 -19.57 12.60 2.30
N LEU A 220 -19.73 11.28 2.13
CA LEU A 220 -20.87 10.55 2.67
C LEU A 220 -20.78 10.43 4.20
N PRO A 221 -21.91 10.40 4.92
CA PRO A 221 -21.94 10.02 6.33
C PRO A 221 -21.29 8.65 6.57
N ALA A 222 -20.64 8.47 7.73
CA ALA A 222 -19.84 7.29 8.05
C ALA A 222 -20.63 5.97 7.91
N GLU A 223 -21.88 5.95 8.36
CA GLU A 223 -22.78 4.81 8.23
C GLU A 223 -23.12 4.46 6.78
N GLN A 224 -23.22 5.47 5.90
CA GLN A 224 -23.48 5.26 4.47
C GLN A 224 -22.25 4.74 3.75
N VAL A 225 -21.04 5.16 4.16
CA VAL A 225 -19.79 4.57 3.67
C VAL A 225 -19.77 3.08 3.98
N LEU A 226 -19.96 2.68 5.24
CA LEU A 226 -19.98 1.26 5.62
C LEU A 226 -21.09 0.47 4.93
N HIS A 227 -22.29 1.05 4.77
CA HIS A 227 -23.38 0.42 4.02
C HIS A 227 -23.00 0.16 2.56
N SER A 228 -22.40 1.15 1.89
CA SER A 228 -21.96 1.02 0.50
C SER A 228 -20.86 -0.04 0.35
N LEU A 229 -19.94 -0.13 1.32
CA LEU A 229 -18.92 -1.18 1.34
C LEU A 229 -19.52 -2.57 1.52
N ASP A 230 -20.53 -2.72 2.39
CA ASP A 230 -21.25 -3.98 2.59
C ASP A 230 -21.94 -4.44 1.30
N GLU A 231 -22.59 -3.54 0.57
CA GLU A 231 -23.18 -3.86 -0.74
C GLU A 231 -22.12 -4.24 -1.79
N MET A 232 -20.96 -3.58 -1.80
CA MET A 232 -19.87 -3.91 -2.72
C MET A 232 -19.23 -5.26 -2.38
N ALA A 233 -18.97 -5.54 -1.11
CA ALA A 233 -18.37 -6.78 -0.65
C ALA A 233 -19.22 -8.00 -1.02
N GLN A 234 -20.56 -7.89 -0.89
CA GLN A 234 -21.49 -8.94 -1.31
C GLN A 234 -21.41 -9.27 -2.81
N ARG A 235 -20.95 -8.33 -3.66
CA ARG A 235 -20.77 -8.53 -5.10
C ARG A 235 -19.37 -9.02 -5.45
N LEU A 236 -18.35 -8.58 -4.71
CA LEU A 236 -16.93 -8.83 -4.99
C LEU A 236 -16.51 -10.24 -4.59
N ALA A 237 -16.97 -10.74 -3.45
CA ALA A 237 -16.52 -12.00 -2.90
C ALA A 237 -17.67 -12.72 -2.20
N ALA A 238 -18.28 -13.69 -2.88
CA ALA A 238 -19.09 -14.68 -2.18
C ALA A 238 -18.18 -15.37 -1.15
N GLN A 239 -18.39 -15.10 0.15
CA GLN A 239 -17.77 -15.75 1.34
C GLN A 239 -16.61 -15.02 2.07
N THR A 240 -16.28 -13.75 1.79
CA THR A 240 -15.29 -13.03 2.63
C THR A 240 -15.96 -12.02 3.55
N LEU A 241 -15.68 -12.14 4.85
CA LEU A 241 -16.12 -11.19 5.87
C LEU A 241 -15.01 -10.19 6.15
N THR A 242 -15.38 -8.93 6.36
CA THR A 242 -14.41 -7.86 6.64
C THR A 242 -14.87 -7.06 7.85
N THR A 243 -14.00 -6.91 8.83
CA THR A 243 -14.23 -5.96 9.91
C THR A 243 -13.71 -4.59 9.49
N CYS A 244 -14.39 -3.51 9.87
CA CYS A 244 -13.97 -2.16 9.53
C CYS A 244 -14.48 -1.17 10.57
N VAL A 245 -13.63 -0.23 10.99
CA VAL A 245 -14.02 0.98 11.71
C VAL A 245 -13.72 2.19 10.84
N TYR A 246 -14.70 3.08 10.73
CA TYR A 246 -14.60 4.32 9.98
C TYR A 246 -14.93 5.49 10.91
N CYS A 247 -13.95 6.37 11.11
CA CYS A 247 -14.07 7.53 11.99
C CYS A 247 -13.93 8.82 11.18
N VAL A 248 -14.78 9.81 11.40
CA VAL A 248 -14.63 11.16 10.83
C VAL A 248 -14.33 12.12 11.96
N TYR A 249 -13.15 12.73 11.94
CA TYR A 249 -12.74 13.78 12.87
C TYR A 249 -12.93 15.16 12.23
N ASP A 250 -13.60 16.04 12.95
CA ASP A 250 -13.70 17.47 12.65
C ASP A 250 -12.86 18.28 13.63
N PRO A 251 -11.70 18.84 13.20
CA PRO A 251 -10.83 19.61 14.08
C PRO A 251 -11.37 21.00 14.41
N VAL A 252 -12.32 21.53 13.64
CA VAL A 252 -12.97 22.81 13.95
C VAL A 252 -13.99 22.61 15.07
N LEU A 253 -14.85 21.59 14.92
CA LEU A 253 -15.90 21.29 15.89
C LEU A 253 -15.40 20.51 17.10
N ARG A 254 -14.18 19.93 17.04
CA ARG A 254 -13.61 19.03 18.05
C ARG A 254 -14.54 17.84 18.33
N ARG A 255 -14.99 17.19 17.25
CA ARG A 255 -15.89 16.04 17.31
C ARG A 255 -15.35 14.91 16.46
N CYS A 256 -15.55 13.69 16.92
CA CYS A 256 -15.27 12.50 16.11
C CYS A 256 -16.53 11.63 16.04
N THR A 257 -16.97 11.33 14.82
CA THR A 257 -18.08 10.43 14.54
C THR A 257 -17.53 9.08 14.12
N ILE A 258 -17.97 8.00 14.76
CA ILE A 258 -17.41 6.65 14.60
C ILE A 258 -18.52 5.70 14.17
N ALA A 259 -18.28 4.95 13.11
CA ALA A 259 -19.08 3.81 12.68
C ALA A 259 -18.20 2.54 12.72
N SER A 260 -18.75 1.41 13.18
CA SER A 260 -18.01 0.14 13.24
C SER A 260 -18.83 -1.00 12.63
N ALA A 261 -18.18 -1.83 11.82
CA ALA A 261 -18.72 -3.04 11.23
C ALA A 261 -17.93 -4.25 11.76
N GLY A 262 -18.40 -4.82 12.88
CA GLY A 262 -17.80 -6.00 13.50
C GLY A 262 -16.37 -5.82 14.02
N HIS A 263 -15.83 -4.60 14.02
CA HIS A 263 -14.44 -4.33 14.36
C HIS A 263 -14.25 -4.15 15.87
N LEU A 264 -13.00 -4.26 16.32
CA LEU A 264 -12.63 -4.09 17.72
C LEU A 264 -12.94 -2.67 18.23
N PRO A 265 -13.30 -2.53 19.51
CA PRO A 265 -13.64 -1.24 20.08
C PRO A 265 -12.41 -0.30 20.14
N PRO A 266 -12.51 0.93 19.61
CA PRO A 266 -11.45 1.93 19.74
C PRO A 266 -11.13 2.26 21.19
N ILE A 267 -9.90 2.71 21.45
CA ILE A 267 -9.49 3.21 22.78
C ILE A 267 -9.27 4.72 22.69
N LEU A 268 -9.90 5.48 23.59
CA LEU A 268 -9.70 6.92 23.74
C LEU A 268 -8.85 7.18 24.99
N LEU A 269 -7.70 7.82 24.82
CA LEU A 269 -6.87 8.33 25.90
C LEU A 269 -7.14 9.82 26.06
N GLY A 270 -7.70 10.23 27.19
CA GLY A 270 -7.92 11.63 27.54
C GLY A 270 -6.61 12.39 27.82
N PRO A 271 -6.66 13.73 27.86
CA PRO A 271 -5.50 14.56 28.16
C PRO A 271 -5.04 14.40 29.62
N ASP A 272 -5.93 13.89 30.49
CA ASP A 272 -5.66 13.55 31.89
C ASP A 272 -4.97 12.18 32.06
N GLY A 273 -4.68 11.48 30.96
CA GLY A 273 -4.05 10.16 30.95
C GLY A 273 -5.02 9.00 31.21
N LYS A 274 -6.33 9.26 31.37
CA LYS A 274 -7.32 8.18 31.48
C LYS A 274 -7.60 7.57 30.12
N ALA A 275 -7.47 6.25 30.01
CA ALA A 275 -7.86 5.50 28.82
C ALA A 275 -9.24 4.86 29.01
N GLU A 276 -10.11 5.01 28.03
CA GLU A 276 -11.46 4.45 27.96
C GLU A 276 -11.59 3.58 26.70
N VAL A 277 -12.24 2.43 26.82
CA VAL A 277 -12.63 1.59 25.67
C VAL A 277 -13.99 2.07 25.17
N LEU A 278 -14.04 2.59 23.95
CA LEU A 278 -15.27 3.09 23.36
C LEU A 278 -16.20 1.93 22.96
N SER A 279 -17.50 2.17 23.03
CA SER A 279 -18.52 1.16 22.70
C SER A 279 -19.43 1.65 21.56
N PRO A 280 -18.94 1.71 20.31
CA PRO A 280 -19.80 2.03 19.17
C PRO A 280 -20.93 1.00 19.03
N PRO A 281 -22.06 1.36 18.38
CA PRO A 281 -23.13 0.43 18.09
C PRO A 281 -22.61 -0.86 17.46
N ARG A 282 -23.09 -2.00 17.95
CA ARG A 282 -22.64 -3.33 17.48
C ARG A 282 -23.31 -3.66 16.15
N CYS A 283 -22.58 -3.50 15.05
CA CYS A 283 -23.01 -3.94 13.73
C CYS A 283 -22.22 -5.18 13.28
N PRO A 284 -22.81 -6.02 12.40
CA PRO A 284 -22.11 -7.17 11.83
C PRO A 284 -20.93 -6.74 10.94
N PRO A 285 -19.95 -7.63 10.70
CA PRO A 285 -18.93 -7.43 9.66
C PRO A 285 -19.53 -7.15 8.28
N ILE A 286 -18.77 -6.41 7.47
CA ILE A 286 -19.03 -6.18 6.04
C ILE A 286 -19.09 -7.53 5.31
N GLY A 287 -20.04 -7.67 4.39
CA GLY A 287 -20.29 -8.87 3.59
C GLY A 287 -21.47 -9.73 4.06
N LEU A 288 -22.11 -9.37 5.19
CA LEU A 288 -23.25 -10.13 5.74
C LEU A 288 -24.62 -9.62 5.30
N GLY A 289 -24.78 -8.34 4.95
CA GLY A 289 -26.00 -7.84 4.31
C GLY A 289 -27.29 -7.87 5.15
N ARG A 290 -27.25 -7.42 6.41
CA ARG A 290 -28.36 -7.65 7.35
C ARG A 290 -28.97 -6.42 8.02
N THR A 291 -28.18 -5.41 8.35
CA THR A 291 -28.62 -4.31 9.23
C THR A 291 -28.00 -2.99 8.78
N PRO A 292 -28.71 -1.86 8.96
CA PRO A 292 -28.10 -0.55 8.80
C PRO A 292 -26.96 -0.38 9.81
N PHE A 293 -25.93 0.35 9.41
CA PHE A 293 -24.87 0.77 10.31
C PHE A 293 -25.32 2.01 11.09
N GLU A 294 -24.87 2.13 12.33
CA GLU A 294 -25.15 3.27 13.20
C GLU A 294 -23.84 3.93 13.63
N THR A 295 -23.93 5.19 14.06
CA THR A 295 -22.77 5.97 14.50
C THR A 295 -22.84 6.30 15.98
N MET A 296 -21.67 6.49 16.58
CA MET A 296 -21.52 7.20 17.85
C MET A 296 -20.72 8.47 17.63
N GLU A 297 -20.91 9.46 18.50
CA GLU A 297 -20.12 10.69 18.48
C GLU A 297 -19.41 10.87 19.81
N ILE A 298 -18.14 11.24 19.75
CA ILE A 298 -17.32 11.54 20.92
C ILE A 298 -16.79 12.98 20.84
N ALA A 299 -16.55 13.57 22.01
CA ALA A 299 -15.77 14.79 22.12
C ALA A 299 -14.30 14.47 21.80
N ALA A 300 -13.71 15.26 20.90
CA ALA A 300 -12.32 15.13 20.49
C ALA A 300 -11.51 16.28 21.12
N GLU A 301 -11.40 16.25 22.45
CA GLU A 301 -10.68 17.27 23.22
C GLU A 301 -9.20 17.33 22.82
N ASP A 302 -8.67 18.54 22.64
CA ASP A 302 -7.29 18.77 22.26
C ASP A 302 -6.33 18.10 23.27
N GLY A 303 -5.38 17.33 22.75
CA GLY A 303 -4.45 16.50 23.52
C GLY A 303 -4.90 15.06 23.73
N SER A 304 -6.19 14.74 23.57
CA SER A 304 -6.69 13.35 23.61
C SER A 304 -6.18 12.56 22.40
N MET A 305 -6.09 11.24 22.56
CA MET A 305 -5.61 10.34 21.52
C MET A 305 -6.60 9.20 21.28
N LEU A 306 -7.07 9.05 20.05
CA LEU A 306 -7.89 7.91 19.61
C LEU A 306 -6.99 6.84 19.02
N VAL A 307 -7.15 5.59 19.45
CA VAL A 307 -6.37 4.43 18.99
C VAL A 307 -7.30 3.40 18.35
N LEU A 308 -7.03 3.09 17.09
CA LEU A 308 -7.67 2.07 16.27
C LEU A 308 -6.66 0.95 16.01
N TYR A 309 -7.10 -0.30 16.05
CA TYR A 309 -6.19 -1.44 15.97
C TYR A 309 -6.91 -2.71 15.52
N THR A 310 -6.16 -3.62 14.91
CA THR A 310 -6.63 -4.95 14.50
C THR A 310 -6.38 -5.99 15.59
N ASP A 311 -6.99 -7.16 15.44
CA ASP A 311 -6.93 -8.25 16.41
C ASP A 311 -5.53 -8.83 16.59
N GLY A 312 -4.65 -8.76 15.58
CA GLY A 312 -3.24 -9.08 15.73
C GLY A 312 -2.49 -8.26 16.79
N LEU A 313 -3.07 -7.16 17.32
CA LEU A 313 -2.55 -6.47 18.50
C LEU A 313 -3.02 -7.08 19.84
N VAL A 314 -4.18 -7.76 19.90
CA VAL A 314 -4.83 -8.20 21.16
C VAL A 314 -5.13 -9.70 21.26
N GLU A 315 -5.34 -10.41 20.16
CA GLU A 315 -5.60 -11.85 20.10
C GLU A 315 -4.41 -12.75 20.56
N GLU A 316 -4.50 -13.25 21.79
CA GLU A 316 -3.59 -14.26 22.31
C GLU A 316 -4.31 -15.62 22.38
N ARG A 317 -3.66 -16.70 21.91
CA ARG A 317 -4.28 -18.04 21.89
C ARG A 317 -4.71 -18.45 23.29
N GLY A 318 -6.01 -18.69 23.46
CA GLY A 318 -6.60 -19.14 24.73
C GLY A 318 -6.96 -18.01 25.70
N GLN A 319 -6.84 -16.75 25.30
CA GLN A 319 -7.24 -15.58 26.09
C GLN A 319 -8.51 -14.94 25.52
N ASP A 320 -9.36 -14.43 26.41
CA ASP A 320 -10.53 -13.64 26.02
C ASP A 320 -10.11 -12.28 25.46
N ILE A 321 -10.64 -11.93 24.28
CA ILE A 321 -10.30 -10.69 23.57
C ILE A 321 -10.61 -9.46 24.43
N GLY A 322 -11.69 -9.47 25.22
CA GLY A 322 -12.05 -8.36 26.10
C GLY A 322 -11.00 -8.12 27.18
N LEU A 323 -10.41 -9.18 27.75
CA LEU A 323 -9.30 -9.06 28.70
C LEU A 323 -8.04 -8.48 28.04
N SER A 324 -7.75 -8.88 26.81
CA SER A 324 -6.61 -8.33 26.06
C SER A 324 -6.80 -6.85 25.71
N VAL A 325 -8.01 -6.45 25.31
CA VAL A 325 -8.35 -5.04 25.07
C VAL A 325 -8.18 -4.22 26.36
N GLU A 326 -8.63 -4.74 27.50
CA GLU A 326 -8.46 -4.08 28.80
C GLU A 326 -6.98 -4.01 29.25
N SER A 327 -6.17 -5.01 28.88
CA SER A 327 -4.73 -4.97 29.07
C SER A 327 -4.07 -3.87 28.22
N LEU A 328 -4.43 -3.78 26.94
CA LEU A 328 -3.98 -2.73 26.03
C LEU A 328 -4.36 -1.33 26.55
N ARG A 329 -5.62 -1.15 26.99
CA ARG A 329 -6.11 0.09 27.60
C ARG A 329 -5.23 0.53 28.78
N ARG A 330 -4.89 -0.41 29.68
CA ARG A 330 -4.02 -0.13 30.84
C ARG A 330 -2.60 0.23 30.44
N ARG A 331 -2.02 -0.43 29.43
CA ARG A 331 -0.67 -0.10 28.90
C ARG A 331 -0.65 1.32 28.33
N LEU A 332 -1.66 1.67 27.52
CA LEU A 332 -1.82 3.03 26.99
C LEU A 332 -1.95 4.08 28.09
N ALA A 333 -2.76 3.81 29.14
CA ALA A 333 -2.89 4.69 30.29
C ALA A 333 -1.58 4.89 31.07
N ASN A 334 -0.69 3.90 31.06
CA ASN A 334 0.64 3.98 31.69
C ASN A 334 1.70 4.65 30.80
N GLY A 335 1.32 5.17 29.63
CA GLY A 335 2.21 5.92 28.74
C GLY A 335 3.05 5.05 27.80
N THR A 336 2.68 3.79 27.58
CA THR A 336 3.34 2.95 26.55
C THR A 336 3.11 3.56 25.16
N SER A 337 4.19 3.78 24.40
CA SER A 337 4.10 4.30 23.03
C SER A 337 3.62 3.23 22.04
N ILE A 338 3.16 3.65 20.86
CA ILE A 338 2.67 2.72 19.82
C ILE A 338 3.80 1.83 19.30
N GLU A 339 5.02 2.37 19.22
CA GLU A 339 6.22 1.63 18.85
C GLU A 339 6.49 0.52 19.88
N ALA A 340 6.48 0.86 21.17
CA ALA A 340 6.68 -0.12 22.24
C ALA A 340 5.55 -1.17 22.28
N LEU A 341 4.30 -0.78 22.02
CA LEU A 341 3.18 -1.72 21.89
C LEU A 341 3.42 -2.74 20.78
N SER A 342 3.92 -2.27 19.63
CA SER A 342 4.25 -3.13 18.50
C SER A 342 5.43 -4.04 18.81
N ASP A 343 6.54 -3.50 19.33
CA ASP A 343 7.76 -4.26 19.63
C ASP A 343 7.51 -5.41 20.61
N ASP A 344 6.69 -5.18 21.64
CA ASP A 344 6.25 -6.22 22.58
C ASP A 344 5.50 -7.35 21.86
N VAL A 345 4.59 -7.00 20.94
CA VAL A 345 3.87 -7.97 20.11
C VAL A 345 4.82 -8.77 19.20
N LEU A 346 5.90 -8.15 18.70
CA LEU A 346 6.87 -8.83 17.84
C LEU A 346 7.69 -9.85 18.64
N SER A 347 8.07 -9.47 19.87
CA SER A 347 8.82 -10.34 20.78
C SER A 347 8.02 -11.59 21.17
N ALA A 348 6.69 -11.49 21.17
CA ALA A 348 5.77 -12.58 21.50
C ALA A 348 5.55 -13.58 20.34
N GLY A 349 6.11 -13.35 19.14
CA GLY A 349 6.07 -14.31 18.03
C GLY A 349 4.68 -14.53 17.42
N ARG A 350 3.84 -13.49 17.34
CA ARG A 350 2.48 -13.59 16.80
C ARG A 350 2.46 -13.94 15.31
N THR A 351 1.42 -14.66 14.91
CA THR A 351 1.24 -15.22 13.56
C THR A 351 0.34 -14.38 12.65
N ASP A 352 -0.22 -13.27 13.15
CA ASP A 352 -1.18 -12.45 12.43
C ASP A 352 -0.66 -11.04 12.12
N ASP A 353 -1.32 -10.35 11.20
CA ASP A 353 -1.04 -8.97 10.83
C ASP A 353 -1.35 -8.02 11.99
N VAL A 354 -0.51 -7.01 12.18
CA VAL A 354 -0.68 -6.03 13.25
C VAL A 354 -0.79 -4.65 12.63
N THR A 355 -1.96 -4.04 12.80
CA THR A 355 -2.21 -2.68 12.39
C THR A 355 -2.63 -1.86 13.59
N VAL A 356 -1.96 -0.71 13.77
CA VAL A 356 -2.31 0.29 14.78
C VAL A 356 -2.29 1.64 14.11
N LEU A 357 -3.38 2.39 14.27
CA LEU A 357 -3.50 3.78 13.87
C LEU A 357 -3.96 4.58 15.08
N ALA A 358 -3.12 5.50 15.54
CA ALA A 358 -3.49 6.46 16.56
C ALA A 358 -3.42 7.88 16.03
N ILE A 359 -4.38 8.68 16.46
CA ILE A 359 -4.35 10.11 16.21
C ILE A 359 -4.47 10.87 17.52
N ARG A 360 -3.64 11.90 17.69
CA ARG A 360 -3.80 12.88 18.76
C ARG A 360 -4.55 14.07 18.22
N PHE A 361 -5.67 14.41 18.83
CA PHE A 361 -6.44 15.59 18.46
C PHE A 361 -5.68 16.85 18.87
N ARG A 362 -5.50 17.78 17.94
CA ARG A 362 -4.93 19.12 18.22
C ARG A 362 -5.97 20.22 18.02
N GLY A 363 -7.00 19.95 17.23
CA GLY A 363 -8.01 20.93 16.85
C GLY A 363 -7.45 22.06 15.98
N ILE A 364 -8.34 22.84 15.38
CA ILE A 364 -7.98 24.14 14.81
C ILE A 364 -8.39 25.21 15.83
N PRO A 365 -7.49 26.15 16.19
CA PRO A 365 -7.82 27.24 17.10
C PRO A 365 -9.00 28.06 16.60
N SER A 366 -9.92 28.44 17.49
CA SER A 366 -11.14 29.17 17.09
C SER A 366 -10.84 30.52 16.44
N GLU A 367 -9.75 31.16 16.84
CA GLU A 367 -9.23 32.41 16.27
C GLU A 367 -8.73 32.24 14.83
N HIS A 368 -8.49 31.00 14.39
CA HIS A 368 -8.09 30.66 13.02
C HIS A 368 -9.27 30.24 12.14
N VAL A 369 -10.50 30.36 12.65
CA VAL A 369 -11.72 30.01 11.91
C VAL A 369 -12.63 31.23 11.85
N ALA A 370 -13.11 31.56 10.66
CA ALA A 370 -14.15 32.57 10.48
C ALA A 370 -15.28 31.99 9.65
N GLN A 371 -16.51 32.07 10.14
CA GLN A 371 -17.68 31.53 9.44
C GLN A 371 -18.80 32.56 9.41
N TRP A 372 -19.48 32.66 8.27
CA TRP A 372 -20.62 33.55 8.06
C TRP A 372 -21.73 32.84 7.30
N LEU A 373 -22.96 33.15 7.68
CA LEU A 373 -24.18 32.76 6.94
C LEU A 373 -24.78 34.03 6.33
N LEU A 374 -24.92 34.07 5.01
CA LEU A 374 -25.34 35.27 4.27
C LEU A 374 -26.47 34.96 3.29
N GLU A 375 -27.45 35.86 3.22
CA GLU A 375 -28.51 35.79 2.20
C GLU A 375 -27.94 36.01 0.78
N PRO A 376 -28.41 35.29 -0.26
CA PRO A 376 -27.88 35.40 -1.62
C PRO A 376 -28.40 36.66 -2.32
N GLN A 377 -27.83 37.81 -1.99
CA GLN A 377 -28.14 39.11 -2.61
C GLN A 377 -27.07 39.55 -3.61
N PRO A 378 -27.39 40.40 -4.61
CA PRO A 378 -26.39 40.95 -5.54
C PRO A 378 -25.21 41.69 -4.87
N THR A 379 -25.40 42.18 -3.64
CA THR A 379 -24.38 42.88 -2.85
C THR A 379 -23.48 41.93 -2.03
N THR A 380 -23.83 40.64 -1.95
CA THR A 380 -23.14 39.63 -1.13
C THR A 380 -21.67 39.47 -1.50
N PRO A 381 -21.27 39.36 -2.78
CA PRO A 381 -19.86 39.24 -3.13
C PRO A 381 -19.02 40.41 -2.61
N SER A 382 -19.54 41.65 -2.71
CA SER A 382 -18.86 42.84 -2.17
C SER A 382 -18.74 42.82 -0.65
N ARG A 383 -19.78 42.33 0.04
CA ARG A 383 -19.76 42.16 1.49
C ARG A 383 -18.72 41.12 1.92
N VAL A 384 -18.61 40.03 1.17
CA VAL A 384 -17.66 38.93 1.42
C VAL A 384 -16.22 39.39 1.25
N ARG A 385 -15.90 40.13 0.17
CA ARG A 385 -14.56 40.72 0.02
C ARG A 385 -14.18 41.57 1.24
N GLY A 386 -15.11 42.36 1.76
CA GLY A 386 -14.89 43.14 2.98
C GLY A 386 -14.70 42.29 4.24
N LEU A 387 -15.41 41.16 4.37
CA LEU A 387 -15.25 40.21 5.49
C LEU A 387 -13.89 39.51 5.42
N VAL A 388 -13.54 38.94 4.26
CA VAL A 388 -12.26 38.29 4.00
C VAL A 388 -11.10 39.24 4.30
N ARG A 389 -11.15 40.49 3.81
CA ARG A 389 -10.16 41.53 4.10
C ARG A 389 -9.90 41.71 5.59
N ARG A 390 -10.99 41.88 6.37
CA ARG A 390 -10.90 42.13 7.80
C ARG A 390 -10.32 40.93 8.54
N THR A 391 -10.76 39.72 8.17
CA THR A 391 -10.27 38.48 8.77
C THR A 391 -8.77 38.28 8.48
N LEU A 392 -8.35 38.41 7.22
CA LEU A 392 -6.93 38.27 6.86
C LEU A 392 -6.06 39.35 7.52
N CYS A 393 -6.57 40.58 7.65
CA CYS A 393 -5.89 41.62 8.41
C CYS A 393 -5.73 41.22 9.89
N SER A 394 -6.78 40.70 10.53
CA SER A 394 -6.70 40.23 11.92
C SER A 394 -5.78 39.01 12.11
N TRP A 395 -5.60 38.19 11.08
CA TRP A 395 -4.69 37.05 11.08
C TRP A 395 -3.25 37.43 10.71
N GLY A 396 -2.99 38.69 10.32
CA GLY A 396 -1.67 39.14 9.84
C GLY A 396 -1.32 38.67 8.42
N LEU A 397 -2.30 38.22 7.63
CA LEU A 397 -2.15 37.68 6.27
C LEU A 397 -2.48 38.74 5.20
N THR A 398 -2.09 40.00 5.43
CA THR A 398 -2.46 41.13 4.56
C THR A 398 -1.91 41.02 3.14
N SER A 399 -0.76 40.36 2.95
CA SER A 399 -0.14 40.13 1.64
C SER A 399 -1.02 39.30 0.68
N MET A 400 -1.79 38.36 1.22
CA MET A 400 -2.64 37.44 0.43
C MET A 400 -4.01 38.03 0.10
N THR A 401 -4.35 39.15 0.73
CA THR A 401 -5.69 39.75 0.71
C THR A 401 -6.21 40.03 -0.70
N PRO A 402 -5.44 40.62 -1.65
CA PRO A 402 -5.94 40.88 -3.00
C PRO A 402 -6.40 39.62 -3.74
N VAL A 403 -5.64 38.52 -3.61
CA VAL A 403 -5.95 37.25 -4.27
C VAL A 403 -7.13 36.56 -3.58
N ALA A 404 -7.09 36.42 -2.26
CA ALA A 404 -8.13 35.74 -1.50
C ALA A 404 -9.50 36.42 -1.64
N GLU A 405 -9.55 37.76 -1.66
CA GLU A 405 -10.79 38.50 -1.88
C GLU A 405 -11.36 38.26 -3.28
N LEU A 406 -10.51 38.28 -4.31
CA LEU A 406 -10.94 38.02 -5.69
C LEU A 406 -11.56 36.63 -5.76
N LEU A 407 -10.84 35.59 -5.32
CA LEU A 407 -11.29 34.20 -5.43
C LEU A 407 -12.56 33.94 -4.62
N ALA A 408 -12.64 34.43 -3.37
CA ALA A 408 -13.84 34.32 -2.56
C ALA A 408 -15.02 35.07 -3.19
N GLY A 409 -14.77 36.24 -3.79
CA GLY A 409 -15.76 37.00 -4.54
C GLY A 409 -16.31 36.22 -5.73
N GLU A 410 -15.46 35.54 -6.50
CA GLU A 410 -15.88 34.72 -7.64
C GLU A 410 -16.72 33.51 -7.20
N LEU A 411 -16.30 32.78 -6.15
CA LEU A 411 -17.06 31.64 -5.63
C LEU A 411 -18.45 32.06 -5.15
N VAL A 412 -18.53 33.16 -4.40
CA VAL A 412 -19.82 33.67 -3.89
C VAL A 412 -20.69 34.23 -5.00
N THR A 413 -20.11 34.87 -6.01
CA THR A 413 -20.87 35.35 -7.18
C THR A 413 -21.55 34.18 -7.89
N ASN A 414 -20.84 33.07 -8.06
CA ASN A 414 -21.40 31.85 -8.62
C ASN A 414 -22.52 31.26 -7.73
N ALA A 415 -22.31 31.19 -6.42
CA ALA A 415 -23.33 30.70 -5.49
C ALA A 415 -24.62 31.56 -5.53
N VAL A 416 -24.49 32.89 -5.46
CA VAL A 416 -25.64 33.83 -5.49
C VAL A 416 -26.48 33.69 -6.77
N GLN A 417 -25.88 33.33 -7.90
CA GLN A 417 -26.61 33.12 -9.16
C GLN A 417 -27.45 31.82 -9.17
N HIS A 418 -27.16 30.89 -8.28
CA HIS A 418 -27.65 29.52 -8.36
C HIS A 418 -28.51 29.08 -7.15
N THR A 419 -28.43 29.78 -6.01
CA THR A 419 -29.24 29.50 -4.82
C THR A 419 -30.15 30.67 -4.42
N GLN A 420 -31.28 30.33 -3.77
CA GLN A 420 -32.15 31.28 -3.07
C GLN A 420 -32.09 31.12 -1.54
N ARG A 421 -31.30 30.18 -1.03
CA ARG A 421 -31.10 29.95 0.40
C ARG A 421 -29.80 30.60 0.90
N PRO A 422 -29.66 30.82 2.22
CA PRO A 422 -28.45 31.38 2.78
C PRO A 422 -27.19 30.56 2.41
N ILE A 423 -26.15 31.27 2.01
CA ILE A 423 -24.84 30.72 1.64
C ILE A 423 -23.96 30.75 2.89
N THR A 424 -23.27 29.64 3.17
CA THR A 424 -22.26 29.56 4.22
C THR A 424 -20.88 29.82 3.65
N ILE A 425 -20.11 30.69 4.28
CA ILE A 425 -18.72 30.98 3.91
C ILE A 425 -17.85 30.70 5.11
N ARG A 426 -16.79 29.94 4.91
CA ARG A 426 -15.83 29.58 5.95
C ARG A 426 -14.42 29.85 5.50
N LEU A 427 -13.64 30.54 6.32
CA LEU A 427 -12.19 30.67 6.20
C LEU A 427 -11.54 29.86 7.32
N LEU A 428 -10.51 29.11 6.98
CA LEU A 428 -9.64 28.42 7.94
C LEU A 428 -8.20 28.81 7.69
N ARG A 429 -7.47 29.10 8.77
CA ARG A 429 -6.02 29.30 8.76
C ARG A 429 -5.35 28.07 9.35
N THR A 430 -4.67 27.31 8.50
CA THR A 430 -3.81 26.19 8.88
C THR A 430 -2.39 26.48 8.42
N ASP A 431 -1.69 25.48 7.87
CA ASP A 431 -0.56 25.60 6.95
C ASP A 431 -0.92 26.32 5.64
N HIS A 432 -2.18 26.23 5.21
CA HIS A 432 -2.73 26.97 4.08
C HIS A 432 -3.93 27.83 4.54
N LEU A 433 -4.29 28.82 3.73
CA LEU A 433 -5.57 29.53 3.86
C LEU A 433 -6.60 28.77 3.04
N LEU A 434 -7.57 28.14 3.69
CA LEU A 434 -8.70 27.47 3.05
C LEU A 434 -9.93 28.39 3.07
N CYS A 435 -10.56 28.60 1.92
CA CYS A 435 -11.84 29.29 1.80
C CYS A 435 -12.88 28.36 1.19
N GLU A 436 -14.02 28.23 1.87
CA GLU A 436 -15.13 27.39 1.46
C GLU A 436 -16.40 28.22 1.31
N VAL A 437 -17.16 27.92 0.26
CA VAL A 437 -18.48 28.49 -0.01
C VAL A 437 -19.45 27.34 -0.22
N SER A 438 -20.41 27.21 0.68
CA SER A 438 -21.44 26.17 0.63
C SER A 438 -22.81 26.77 0.35
N ASP A 439 -23.54 26.14 -0.58
CA ASP A 439 -24.90 26.49 -0.97
C ASP A 439 -25.76 25.22 -1.14
N ASP A 440 -27.06 25.39 -1.38
CA ASP A 440 -28.01 24.28 -1.50
C ASP A 440 -28.20 23.74 -2.94
N ASP A 441 -27.50 24.29 -3.94
CA ASP A 441 -27.57 23.80 -5.32
C ASP A 441 -26.66 22.57 -5.50
N HIS A 442 -27.26 21.44 -5.86
CA HIS A 442 -26.52 20.20 -6.12
C HIS A 442 -25.74 20.19 -7.45
N ARG A 443 -25.95 21.16 -8.33
CA ARG A 443 -25.23 21.25 -9.61
C ARG A 443 -23.79 21.70 -9.37
N LEU A 444 -22.85 20.82 -9.69
CA LEU A 444 -21.43 21.16 -9.62
C LEU A 444 -21.08 22.22 -10.66
N PRO A 445 -20.27 23.22 -10.28
CA PRO A 445 -19.86 24.28 -11.20
C PRO A 445 -18.86 23.74 -12.22
N VAL A 446 -18.93 24.24 -13.45
CA VAL A 446 -18.08 23.80 -14.57
C VAL A 446 -17.15 24.93 -14.97
N VAL A 447 -15.84 24.66 -15.00
CA VAL A 447 -14.85 25.60 -15.51
C VAL A 447 -15.12 25.83 -16.99
N ARG A 448 -15.20 27.09 -17.39
CA ARG A 448 -15.25 27.48 -18.80
C ARG A 448 -13.92 28.14 -19.15
N GLU A 449 -13.46 27.97 -20.39
CA GLU A 449 -12.38 28.79 -20.95
C GLU A 449 -13.03 29.98 -21.66
N PRO A 450 -13.11 31.16 -21.00
CA PRO A 450 -13.74 32.32 -21.59
C PRO A 450 -12.87 32.87 -22.73
N GLY A 451 -13.51 33.26 -23.83
CA GLY A 451 -12.86 33.99 -24.90
C GLY A 451 -12.40 35.40 -24.44
N PRO A 452 -11.56 36.09 -25.22
CA PRO A 452 -10.97 37.37 -24.83
C PRO A 452 -12.01 38.46 -24.46
N LEU A 453 -13.21 38.37 -25.05
CA LEU A 453 -14.31 39.34 -24.92
C LEU A 453 -15.49 38.82 -24.08
N ASP A 454 -15.45 37.57 -23.60
CA ASP A 454 -16.57 37.01 -22.84
C ASP A 454 -16.60 37.64 -21.44
N GLU A 455 -17.74 38.20 -21.05
CA GLU A 455 -17.92 38.81 -19.72
C GLU A 455 -18.31 37.77 -18.66
N ASP A 456 -18.85 36.62 -19.09
CA ASP A 456 -19.29 35.52 -18.22
C ASP A 456 -18.30 34.35 -18.20
N GLY A 457 -18.30 33.58 -17.11
CA GLY A 457 -17.54 32.32 -17.02
C GLY A 457 -16.06 32.44 -16.63
N ARG A 458 -15.58 33.66 -16.31
CA ARG A 458 -14.19 33.91 -15.87
C ARG A 458 -13.90 33.48 -14.43
N GLY A 459 -14.90 33.45 -13.55
CA GLY A 459 -14.67 33.30 -12.11
C GLY A 459 -13.90 32.04 -11.71
N LEU A 460 -14.38 30.86 -12.12
CA LEU A 460 -13.69 29.60 -11.85
C LEU A 460 -12.39 29.44 -12.62
N TYR A 461 -12.26 30.08 -13.78
CA TYR A 461 -10.98 30.14 -14.50
C TYR A 461 -9.93 30.92 -13.68
N LEU A 462 -10.31 32.04 -13.06
CA LEU A 462 -9.41 32.77 -12.16
C LEU A 462 -9.04 31.94 -10.92
N VAL A 463 -10.01 31.23 -10.34
CA VAL A 463 -9.75 30.30 -9.23
C VAL A 463 -8.75 29.22 -9.66
N SER A 464 -8.90 28.64 -10.85
CA SER A 464 -7.99 27.59 -11.32
C SER A 464 -6.58 28.07 -11.65
N GLN A 465 -6.40 29.37 -11.95
CA GLN A 465 -5.09 29.95 -12.23
C GLN A 465 -4.36 30.48 -10.99
N LEU A 466 -5.09 30.92 -9.96
CA LEU A 466 -4.52 31.64 -8.81
C LEU A 466 -4.54 30.84 -7.51
N ALA A 467 -5.43 29.84 -7.37
CA ALA A 467 -5.44 28.96 -6.21
C ALA A 467 -4.30 27.93 -6.31
N GLU A 468 -3.79 27.50 -5.17
CA GLU A 468 -2.84 26.38 -5.12
C GLU A 468 -3.58 25.06 -5.44
N HIS A 469 -4.67 24.83 -4.70
CA HIS A 469 -5.64 23.78 -5.00
C HIS A 469 -7.05 24.34 -4.87
N TRP A 470 -7.97 23.84 -5.67
CA TRP A 470 -9.39 24.14 -5.54
C TRP A 470 -10.21 22.91 -5.91
N GLY A 471 -11.45 22.85 -5.43
CA GLY A 471 -12.28 21.69 -5.65
C GLY A 471 -13.74 21.94 -5.33
N THR A 472 -14.53 20.89 -5.53
CA THR A 472 -15.96 20.88 -5.27
C THR A 472 -16.33 19.59 -4.56
N SER A 473 -17.17 19.70 -3.54
CA SER A 473 -17.63 18.56 -2.76
C SER A 473 -19.14 18.58 -2.68
N ARG A 474 -19.77 17.42 -2.81
CA ARG A 474 -21.21 17.29 -2.58
C ARG A 474 -21.42 17.10 -1.08
N VAL A 475 -22.33 17.87 -0.52
CA VAL A 475 -22.78 17.69 0.86
C VAL A 475 -24.26 17.29 0.82
N ALA A 476 -24.75 16.58 1.83
CA ALA A 476 -26.13 16.09 1.83
C ALA A 476 -27.19 17.19 1.57
N GLY A 477 -26.89 18.44 1.92
CA GLY A 477 -27.76 19.60 1.71
C GLY A 477 -27.45 20.47 0.49
N GLY A 478 -26.50 20.11 -0.39
CA GLY A 478 -26.10 20.94 -1.53
C GLY A 478 -24.68 20.67 -2.03
N LYS A 479 -23.87 21.72 -2.17
CA LYS A 479 -22.46 21.63 -2.56
C LYS A 479 -21.60 22.60 -1.75
N THR A 480 -20.31 22.29 -1.73
CA THR A 480 -19.26 23.19 -1.25
C THR A 480 -18.23 23.37 -2.36
N VAL A 481 -17.90 24.62 -2.67
CA VAL A 481 -16.79 24.98 -3.56
C VAL A 481 -15.71 25.62 -2.71
N TRP A 482 -14.47 25.21 -2.90
CA TRP A 482 -13.38 25.65 -2.04
C TRP A 482 -12.10 25.92 -2.83
N PHE A 483 -11.25 26.77 -2.27
CA PHE A 483 -9.89 26.99 -2.75
C PHE A 483 -8.92 27.12 -1.57
N SER A 484 -7.66 26.82 -1.82
CA SER A 484 -6.54 26.95 -0.88
C SER A 484 -5.46 27.87 -1.44
N LEU A 485 -4.78 28.59 -0.56
CA LEU A 485 -3.62 29.41 -0.86
C LEU A 485 -2.51 29.13 0.16
N THR A 486 -1.27 28.97 -0.29
CA THR A 486 -0.11 28.80 0.59
C THR A 486 0.09 30.04 1.45
N ILE A 487 0.24 29.87 2.76
CA ILE A 487 0.60 30.96 3.65
C ILE A 487 2.11 31.24 3.51
N PRO A 488 2.54 32.50 3.28
CA PRO A 488 3.95 32.87 3.08
C PRO A 488 4.87 32.64 4.28
#